data_AF-A0A2M7X461-F1
#
_entry.id   AF-A0A2M7X461-F1
#
_cell.length_a   1.000
_cell.length_b   1.000
_cell.length_c   1.000
_cell.angle_alpha   90.00
_cell.angle_beta   90.00
_cell.angle_gamma   90.00
#
_symmetry.space_group_name_H-M   'P 1'
#
loop_
_entity.id
_entity.type
_entity.pdbx_description
1 polymer ?
#
loop_
_entity_poly.entity_id
_entity_poly.type
_entity_poly.pdbx_seq_one_letter_code
_entity_poly.pdbx_strand_id
1 'polypeptide(L)'
;MLSKAKSAQCFRFVRVDYQSATGIAELVYAFDDGPELIETLCFPNASVVTEATRAALDRALASLHWIAGISYYKAAVVPAIRVDGGGLNAATAAFLDELYLHGLGEFAHQNGLDLRGRIRFPVTVEGRAAPLVSGARQHSRQTLVPIGGGKDSLVSVELMRQCSEPMTAVWVGNSALIAATAARTGLPTLNIQRVISPLLFELNRQGAYNGHIPVTAINSAILVVAAVLYGFDAIAFSNERSASSANLHQDGFAINHQWSKGFRFEQLFRQHIQTQITPDLDYFSVLRCHSELAVTQKFAQLVQYHEVFSSCNRNFRILGERPTARWCGVCPKCHFVFLALAPFLPKARLLAIFGRNLLDDAALVGAFDALLEIDAHKPFECVGEG
;
A
#
# COMPACT_ATOMS: atom_id res chain seq x y z
N MET A 1 -8.93 1.21 -30.72
CA MET A 1 -10.27 1.49 -30.12
C MET A 1 -10.34 0.75 -28.79
N LEU A 2 -10.46 1.46 -27.68
CA LEU A 2 -10.32 0.94 -26.29
C LEU A 2 -11.59 0.25 -25.72
N SER A 3 -12.67 0.11 -26.50
CA SER A 3 -14.03 -0.24 -26.02
C SER A 3 -14.25 -1.68 -25.51
N LYS A 4 -13.19 -2.42 -25.17
CA LYS A 4 -13.26 -3.87 -25.01
C LYS A 4 -12.44 -4.45 -23.87
N ALA A 5 -12.00 -3.67 -22.87
CA ALA A 5 -11.27 -4.22 -21.72
C ALA A 5 -12.01 -5.42 -21.08
N LYS A 6 -13.32 -5.32 -20.83
CA LYS A 6 -14.13 -6.43 -20.30
C LYS A 6 -14.31 -7.63 -21.23
N SER A 7 -14.03 -7.49 -22.53
CA SER A 7 -14.05 -8.60 -23.49
C SER A 7 -12.65 -9.15 -23.80
N ALA A 8 -11.61 -8.55 -23.22
CA ALA A 8 -10.26 -9.05 -23.37
C ALA A 8 -10.15 -10.46 -22.80
N GLN A 9 -9.21 -11.24 -23.34
CA GLN A 9 -9.02 -12.63 -22.91
C GLN A 9 -7.77 -12.80 -22.04
N CYS A 10 -6.78 -11.93 -22.24
CA CYS A 10 -5.48 -12.02 -21.60
C CYS A 10 -5.02 -10.67 -21.03
N PHE A 11 -4.51 -10.69 -19.80
CA PHE A 11 -3.78 -9.58 -19.19
C PHE A 11 -2.29 -9.91 -19.23
N ARG A 12 -1.51 -8.98 -19.77
CA ARG A 12 -0.09 -9.17 -20.05
C ARG A 12 0.76 -8.24 -19.20
N PHE A 13 1.75 -8.83 -18.55
CA PHE A 13 2.93 -8.13 -18.06
C PHE A 13 3.92 -8.04 -19.21
N VAL A 14 4.04 -6.88 -19.86
CA VAL A 14 4.75 -6.73 -21.14
C VAL A 14 6.25 -6.56 -20.94
N ARG A 15 6.67 -5.56 -20.17
CA ARG A 15 8.08 -5.30 -19.87
C ARG A 15 8.24 -4.39 -18.65
N VAL A 16 9.46 -4.34 -18.17
CA VAL A 16 9.93 -3.37 -17.18
C VAL A 16 11.21 -2.74 -17.70
N ASP A 17 11.22 -1.41 -17.75
CA ASP A 17 12.40 -0.64 -18.14
C ASP A 17 12.88 0.19 -16.94
N TYR A 18 14.21 0.32 -16.76
CA TYR A 18 14.80 1.19 -15.75
C TYR A 18 15.97 1.98 -16.32
N GLN A 19 15.92 3.30 -16.15
CA GLN A 19 16.92 4.23 -16.66
C GLN A 19 17.80 4.73 -15.52
N SER A 20 19.00 4.15 -15.36
CA SER A 20 19.92 4.51 -14.26
C SER A 20 20.29 6.00 -14.22
N ALA A 21 20.34 6.69 -15.37
CA ALA A 21 20.70 8.10 -15.44
C ALA A 21 19.62 9.03 -14.85
N THR A 22 18.35 8.63 -14.91
CA THR A 22 17.21 9.45 -14.47
C THR A 22 16.51 8.89 -13.24
N GLY A 23 16.80 7.64 -12.85
CA GLY A 23 16.09 6.94 -11.78
C GLY A 23 14.64 6.61 -12.12
N ILE A 24 14.29 6.56 -13.42
CA ILE A 24 12.92 6.31 -13.89
C ILE A 24 12.73 4.82 -14.16
N ALA A 25 11.69 4.23 -13.57
CA ALA A 25 11.19 2.91 -13.91
C ALA A 25 9.86 3.00 -14.67
N GLU A 26 9.70 2.23 -15.74
CA GLU A 26 8.45 2.10 -16.48
C GLU A 26 7.95 0.65 -16.38
N LEU A 27 6.71 0.50 -15.92
CA LEU A 27 6.02 -0.78 -15.77
C LEU A 27 4.94 -0.85 -16.86
N VAL A 28 5.08 -1.79 -17.79
CA VAL A 28 4.24 -1.83 -18.99
C VAL A 28 3.30 -3.04 -18.96
N TYR A 29 2.02 -2.77 -19.17
CA TYR A 29 0.97 -3.79 -19.19
C TYR A 29 0.13 -3.66 -20.46
N ALA A 30 -0.59 -4.72 -20.83
CA ALA A 30 -1.55 -4.67 -21.93
C ALA A 30 -2.70 -5.66 -21.72
N PHE A 31 -3.83 -5.40 -22.37
CA PHE A 31 -4.89 -6.37 -22.57
C PHE A 31 -4.84 -6.89 -24.00
N ASP A 32 -4.69 -8.20 -24.20
CA ASP A 32 -4.48 -8.84 -25.51
C ASP A 32 -3.40 -8.09 -26.33
N ASP A 33 -3.71 -7.68 -27.56
CA ASP A 33 -2.86 -6.82 -28.41
C ASP A 33 -3.32 -5.35 -28.41
N GLY A 34 -3.98 -4.95 -27.32
CA GLY A 34 -4.43 -3.58 -27.08
C GLY A 34 -3.29 -2.60 -26.77
N PRO A 35 -3.63 -1.32 -26.51
CA PRO A 35 -2.63 -0.31 -26.21
C PRO A 35 -1.91 -0.57 -24.90
N GLU A 36 -0.65 -0.15 -24.84
CA GLU A 36 0.19 -0.28 -23.65
C GLU A 36 -0.26 0.68 -22.53
N LEU A 37 -0.48 0.11 -21.35
CA LEU A 37 -0.71 0.80 -20.09
C LEU A 37 0.64 0.98 -19.41
N ILE A 38 1.20 2.19 -19.46
CA ILE A 38 2.52 2.51 -18.90
C ILE A 38 2.36 3.22 -17.55
N GLU A 39 2.86 2.61 -16.48
CA GLU A 39 3.03 3.22 -15.16
C GLU A 39 4.48 3.68 -14.98
N THR A 40 4.68 4.89 -14.48
CA THR A 40 6.03 5.44 -14.28
C THR A 40 6.29 5.69 -12.80
N LEU A 41 7.48 5.30 -12.34
CA LEU A 41 8.02 5.65 -11.03
C LEU A 41 9.32 6.42 -11.19
N CYS A 42 9.53 7.45 -10.36
CA CYS A 42 10.79 8.17 -10.31
C CYS A 42 11.39 8.10 -8.91
N PHE A 43 12.60 7.54 -8.86
CA PHE A 43 13.46 7.40 -7.69
C PHE A 43 14.50 8.53 -7.73
N PRO A 44 14.27 9.67 -7.04
CA PRO A 44 15.13 10.84 -7.16
C PRO A 44 16.54 10.57 -6.63
N ASN A 45 17.55 11.06 -7.33
CA ASN A 45 18.96 10.90 -6.93
C ASN A 45 19.37 9.43 -6.67
N ALA A 46 18.77 8.48 -7.39
CA ALA A 46 19.10 7.07 -7.26
C ALA A 46 20.61 6.83 -7.52
N SER A 47 21.22 5.94 -6.74
CA SER A 47 22.63 5.60 -6.93
C SER A 47 22.87 4.93 -8.28
N VAL A 48 24.10 5.07 -8.79
CA VAL A 48 24.52 4.35 -10.01
C VAL A 48 24.43 2.85 -9.74
N VAL A 49 23.68 2.14 -10.57
CA VAL A 49 23.54 0.70 -10.48
C VAL A 49 24.87 0.03 -10.79
N THR A 50 25.37 -0.76 -9.85
CA THR A 50 26.59 -1.55 -10.01
C THR A 50 26.24 -2.95 -10.49
N GLU A 51 27.23 -3.70 -10.99
CA GLU A 51 27.03 -5.11 -11.33
C GLU A 51 26.52 -5.93 -10.11
N ALA A 52 27.00 -5.58 -8.91
CA ALA A 52 26.59 -6.23 -7.66
C ALA A 52 25.11 -5.95 -7.30
N THR A 53 24.59 -4.75 -7.56
CA THR A 53 23.19 -4.41 -7.23
C THR A 53 22.21 -4.69 -8.37
N ARG A 54 22.71 -4.89 -9.61
CA ARG A 54 21.89 -5.11 -10.81
C ARG A 54 20.92 -6.27 -10.67
N ALA A 55 21.40 -7.43 -10.22
CA ALA A 55 20.57 -8.63 -10.11
C ALA A 55 19.44 -8.48 -9.08
N ALA A 56 19.72 -7.88 -7.92
CA ALA A 56 18.72 -7.60 -6.90
C ALA A 56 17.70 -6.55 -7.38
N LEU A 57 18.18 -5.52 -8.10
CA LEU A 57 17.32 -4.49 -8.67
C LEU A 57 16.37 -5.06 -9.72
N ASP A 58 16.84 -5.91 -10.62
CA ASP A 58 15.98 -6.57 -11.62
C ASP A 58 14.88 -7.42 -10.99
N ARG A 59 15.21 -8.18 -9.93
CA ARG A 59 14.23 -8.97 -9.17
C ARG A 59 13.22 -8.11 -8.44
N ALA A 60 13.67 -6.99 -7.86
CA ALA A 60 12.82 -6.02 -7.19
C ALA A 60 11.87 -5.34 -8.18
N LEU A 61 12.37 -4.92 -9.34
CA LEU A 61 11.60 -4.30 -10.42
C LEU A 61 10.58 -5.27 -11.03
N ALA A 62 10.96 -6.53 -11.26
CA ALA A 62 10.04 -7.56 -11.72
C ALA A 62 8.93 -7.82 -10.68
N SER A 63 9.28 -7.91 -9.40
CA SER A 63 8.28 -8.06 -8.32
C SER A 63 7.34 -6.85 -8.24
N LEU A 64 7.87 -5.64 -8.36
CA LEU A 64 7.08 -4.41 -8.44
C LEU A 64 6.13 -4.43 -9.64
N HIS A 65 6.58 -4.87 -10.81
CA HIS A 65 5.74 -5.00 -12.01
C HIS A 65 4.55 -5.92 -11.77
N TRP A 66 4.79 -7.11 -11.22
CA TRP A 66 3.74 -8.07 -10.93
C TRP A 66 2.75 -7.57 -9.88
N ILE A 67 3.25 -6.94 -8.81
CA ILE A 67 2.41 -6.44 -7.71
C ILE A 67 1.61 -5.20 -8.14
N ALA A 68 2.24 -4.22 -8.79
CA ALA A 68 1.56 -2.99 -9.25
C ALA A 68 0.53 -3.27 -10.35
N GLY A 69 0.76 -4.33 -11.14
CA GLY A 69 -0.13 -4.78 -12.21
C GLY A 69 -1.56 -5.06 -11.77
N ILE A 70 -1.77 -5.32 -10.48
CA ILE A 70 -3.09 -5.55 -9.88
C ILE A 70 -4.04 -4.36 -10.12
N SER A 71 -3.48 -3.15 -10.22
CA SER A 71 -4.21 -1.92 -10.52
C SER A 71 -4.84 -1.93 -11.91
N TYR A 72 -4.20 -2.63 -12.86
CA TYR A 72 -4.62 -2.74 -14.25
C TYR A 72 -5.43 -4.01 -14.48
N TYR A 73 -4.99 -5.17 -13.97
CA TYR A 73 -5.71 -6.45 -14.08
C TYR A 73 -7.19 -6.32 -13.70
N LYS A 74 -7.47 -5.62 -12.58
CA LYS A 74 -8.82 -5.44 -12.07
C LYS A 74 -9.77 -4.80 -13.08
N ALA A 75 -9.27 -4.01 -14.04
CA ALA A 75 -10.09 -3.30 -15.02
C ALA A 75 -10.95 -4.24 -15.88
N ALA A 76 -10.52 -5.50 -16.02
CA ALA A 76 -11.20 -6.50 -16.83
C ALA A 76 -11.42 -7.85 -16.13
N VAL A 77 -10.54 -8.25 -15.18
CA VAL A 77 -10.63 -9.54 -14.47
C VAL A 77 -10.67 -10.72 -15.46
N VAL A 78 -9.77 -10.66 -16.44
CA VAL A 78 -9.66 -11.64 -17.52
C VAL A 78 -9.16 -13.00 -17.00
N PRO A 79 -9.53 -14.10 -17.68
CA PRO A 79 -9.21 -15.46 -17.21
C PRO A 79 -7.75 -15.85 -17.42
N ALA A 80 -7.03 -15.24 -18.38
CA ALA A 80 -5.64 -15.58 -18.66
C ALA A 80 -4.69 -14.45 -18.24
N ILE A 81 -3.62 -14.83 -17.54
CA ILE A 81 -2.51 -13.96 -17.18
C ILE A 81 -1.27 -14.44 -17.91
N ARG A 82 -0.55 -13.54 -18.57
CA ARG A 82 0.71 -13.83 -19.28
C ARG A 82 1.81 -12.90 -18.81
N VAL A 83 3.00 -13.45 -18.64
CA VAL A 83 4.22 -12.68 -18.39
C VAL A 83 5.09 -12.81 -19.63
N ASP A 84 5.33 -11.69 -20.31
CA ASP A 84 6.18 -11.63 -21.49
C ASP A 84 7.66 -11.61 -21.06
N GLY A 85 8.54 -12.25 -21.83
CA GLY A 85 9.99 -12.25 -21.54
C GLY A 85 10.45 -13.22 -20.45
N GLY A 86 9.56 -14.02 -19.86
CA GLY A 86 9.92 -15.08 -18.91
C GLY A 86 8.73 -15.52 -18.06
N GLY A 87 8.85 -16.66 -17.39
CA GLY A 87 7.80 -17.16 -16.49
C GLY A 87 8.19 -17.12 -15.02
N LEU A 88 7.20 -17.33 -14.16
CA LEU A 88 7.37 -17.29 -12.72
C LEU A 88 7.77 -18.67 -12.19
N ASN A 89 8.55 -18.70 -11.13
CA ASN A 89 8.63 -19.92 -10.33
C ASN A 89 7.35 -20.12 -9.52
N ALA A 90 7.16 -21.36 -9.05
CA ALA A 90 5.98 -21.76 -8.31
C ALA A 90 5.75 -20.94 -7.02
N ALA A 91 6.82 -20.54 -6.31
CA ALA A 91 6.69 -19.77 -5.07
C ALA A 91 6.19 -18.34 -5.34
N THR A 92 6.77 -17.67 -6.33
CA THR A 92 6.33 -16.33 -6.76
C THR A 92 4.91 -16.36 -7.30
N ALA A 93 4.55 -17.35 -8.13
CA ALA A 93 3.19 -17.49 -8.65
C ALA A 93 2.17 -17.69 -7.53
N ALA A 94 2.46 -18.58 -6.57
CA ALA A 94 1.57 -18.81 -5.42
C ALA A 94 1.39 -17.57 -4.54
N PHE A 95 2.48 -16.80 -4.31
CA PHE A 95 2.39 -15.51 -3.61
C PHE A 95 1.50 -14.51 -4.35
N LEU A 96 1.66 -14.39 -5.67
CA LEU A 96 0.86 -13.47 -6.49
C LEU A 96 -0.61 -13.90 -6.59
N ASP A 97 -0.89 -15.20 -6.67
CA ASP A 97 -2.26 -15.75 -6.60
C ASP A 97 -2.93 -15.34 -5.29
N GLU A 98 -2.25 -15.49 -4.15
CA GLU A 98 -2.79 -15.12 -2.84
C GLU A 98 -2.99 -13.60 -2.71
N LEU A 99 -2.00 -12.81 -3.16
CA LEU A 99 -2.08 -11.35 -3.18
C LEU A 99 -3.25 -10.84 -4.02
N TYR A 100 -3.43 -11.36 -5.23
CA TYR A 100 -4.49 -10.91 -6.12
C TYR A 100 -5.86 -11.34 -5.59
N LEU A 101 -5.97 -12.57 -5.08
CA LEU A 101 -7.25 -13.11 -4.60
C LEU A 101 -7.75 -12.33 -3.38
N HIS A 102 -6.90 -12.16 -2.37
CA HIS A 102 -7.29 -11.49 -1.13
C HIS A 102 -7.21 -9.97 -1.22
N GLY A 103 -6.21 -9.44 -1.92
CA GLY A 103 -6.04 -8.00 -2.11
C GLY A 103 -7.16 -7.35 -2.94
N LEU A 104 -7.81 -8.12 -3.83
CA LEU A 104 -8.99 -7.68 -4.57
C LEU A 104 -10.31 -8.16 -3.94
N GLY A 105 -10.30 -8.70 -2.71
CA GLY A 105 -11.50 -9.26 -2.08
C GLY A 105 -12.64 -8.25 -1.93
N GLU A 106 -12.36 -7.03 -1.47
CA GLU A 106 -13.37 -5.96 -1.42
C GLU A 106 -13.83 -5.54 -2.82
N PHE A 107 -12.89 -5.38 -3.74
CA PHE A 107 -13.20 -5.03 -5.13
C PHE A 107 -14.16 -6.06 -5.75
N ALA A 108 -13.91 -7.35 -5.52
CA ALA A 108 -14.73 -8.43 -6.01
C ALA A 108 -16.14 -8.37 -5.41
N HIS A 109 -16.24 -8.21 -4.09
CA HIS A 109 -17.50 -8.05 -3.39
C HIS A 109 -18.32 -6.87 -3.92
N GLN A 110 -17.71 -5.69 -4.04
CA GLN A 110 -18.37 -4.48 -4.54
C GLN A 110 -18.83 -4.58 -6.00
N ASN A 111 -18.18 -5.42 -6.81
CA ASN A 111 -18.51 -5.62 -8.22
C ASN A 111 -19.33 -6.89 -8.48
N GLY A 112 -19.74 -7.63 -7.44
CA GLY A 112 -20.47 -8.89 -7.58
C GLY A 112 -19.69 -9.98 -8.32
N LEU A 113 -18.36 -10.00 -8.15
CA LEU A 113 -17.45 -10.93 -8.82
C LEU A 113 -17.00 -12.03 -7.87
N ASP A 114 -16.78 -13.22 -8.43
CA ASP A 114 -16.02 -14.28 -7.78
C ASP A 114 -14.67 -14.44 -8.49
N LEU A 115 -13.59 -14.20 -7.76
CA LEU A 115 -12.22 -14.29 -8.25
C LEU A 115 -11.61 -15.69 -8.07
N ARG A 116 -12.27 -16.58 -7.32
CA ARG A 116 -11.81 -17.96 -7.10
C ARG A 116 -11.75 -18.67 -8.46
N GLY A 117 -10.58 -19.25 -8.77
CA GLY A 117 -10.33 -19.92 -10.04
C GLY A 117 -10.12 -18.99 -11.26
N ARG A 118 -10.24 -17.66 -11.11
CA ARG A 118 -9.92 -16.68 -12.18
C ARG A 118 -8.47 -16.21 -12.13
N ILE A 119 -7.90 -16.17 -10.93
CA ILE A 119 -6.53 -15.74 -10.70
C ILE A 119 -5.67 -17.00 -10.73
N ARG A 120 -4.80 -17.06 -11.73
CA ARG A 120 -3.79 -18.11 -11.85
C ARG A 120 -2.58 -17.59 -12.60
N PHE A 121 -1.52 -17.31 -11.88
CA PHE A 121 -0.26 -16.88 -12.45
C PHE A 121 0.47 -18.05 -13.16
N PRO A 122 1.07 -17.83 -14.34
CA PRO A 122 1.74 -18.90 -15.09
C PRO A 122 3.06 -19.30 -14.43
N VAL A 123 3.27 -20.62 -14.29
CA VAL A 123 4.53 -21.20 -13.80
C VAL A 123 5.31 -21.79 -14.97
N THR A 124 6.61 -21.51 -15.08
CA THR A 124 7.49 -22.14 -16.08
C THR A 124 8.62 -22.92 -15.43
N VAL A 125 9.03 -24.02 -16.07
CA VAL A 125 10.11 -24.91 -15.59
C VAL A 125 11.47 -24.18 -15.54
N GLU A 126 11.65 -23.20 -16.41
CA GLU A 126 12.85 -22.35 -16.49
C GLU A 126 12.92 -21.28 -15.40
N GLY A 127 11.88 -21.11 -14.58
CA GLY A 127 11.83 -20.12 -13.49
C GLY A 127 12.80 -20.38 -12.33
N ARG A 128 13.77 -21.31 -12.45
CA ARG A 128 14.78 -21.53 -11.40
C ARG A 128 15.56 -20.23 -11.18
N ALA A 129 15.25 -19.55 -10.09
CA ALA A 129 15.94 -18.34 -9.69
C ALA A 129 17.44 -18.65 -9.60
N ALA A 130 18.27 -17.83 -10.26
CA ALA A 130 19.71 -17.85 -10.02
C ALA A 130 19.96 -17.70 -8.51
N PRO A 131 21.06 -18.24 -7.96
CA PRO A 131 21.36 -18.10 -6.54
C PRO A 131 21.30 -16.63 -6.12
N LEU A 132 20.68 -16.36 -4.96
CA LEU A 132 20.79 -15.04 -4.37
C LEU A 132 22.23 -14.84 -3.92
N VAL A 133 22.84 -13.75 -4.37
CA VAL A 133 24.14 -13.32 -3.89
C VAL A 133 23.88 -12.36 -2.74
N SER A 134 24.28 -12.74 -1.53
CA SER A 134 24.32 -11.78 -0.41
C SER A 134 25.44 -10.79 -0.69
N GLY A 135 25.11 -9.50 -0.70
CA GLY A 135 26.10 -8.45 -0.61
C GLY A 135 26.42 -8.30 0.87
N ALA A 136 27.32 -9.14 1.41
CA ALA A 136 27.67 -9.17 2.84
C ALA A 136 27.61 -7.76 3.43
N ARG A 137 26.72 -7.53 4.41
CA ARG A 137 26.30 -6.20 4.91
C ARG A 137 27.49 -5.28 5.18
N GLN A 138 27.86 -4.48 4.17
CA GLN A 138 28.98 -3.54 4.25
C GLN A 138 28.54 -2.15 4.75
N HIS A 139 27.23 -1.94 4.94
CA HIS A 139 26.66 -0.64 5.31
C HIS A 139 26.12 -0.65 6.75
N SER A 140 26.11 0.54 7.37
CA SER A 140 25.44 0.76 8.65
C SER A 140 23.93 0.60 8.50
N ARG A 141 23.29 0.02 9.52
CA ARG A 141 21.83 -0.16 9.60
C ARG A 141 21.07 1.13 9.23
N GLN A 142 20.11 1.00 8.32
CA GLN A 142 19.35 2.12 7.74
C GLN A 142 17.94 1.62 7.41
N THR A 143 16.95 2.14 8.12
CA THR A 143 15.55 1.71 7.98
C THR A 143 14.72 2.73 7.20
N LEU A 144 14.02 2.28 6.15
CA LEU A 144 12.95 3.05 5.51
C LEU A 144 11.66 2.96 6.32
N VAL A 145 11.09 4.12 6.68
CA VAL A 145 9.82 4.21 7.40
C VAL A 145 8.78 4.92 6.53
N PRO A 146 7.81 4.18 5.95
CA PRO A 146 6.72 4.79 5.18
C PRO A 146 5.84 5.70 6.03
N ILE A 147 5.69 6.96 5.59
CA ILE A 147 4.80 7.94 6.19
C ILE A 147 3.50 8.00 5.39
N GLY A 148 2.37 7.75 6.05
CA GLY A 148 1.04 7.77 5.44
C GLY A 148 0.22 9.05 5.69
N GLY A 149 0.74 9.98 6.50
CA GLY A 149 0.02 11.19 6.94
C GLY A 149 -0.92 10.96 8.14
N GLY A 150 -1.20 9.69 8.48
CA GLY A 150 -1.98 9.30 9.65
C GLY A 150 -1.16 9.20 10.95
N LYS A 151 -1.84 8.80 12.02
CA LYS A 151 -1.25 8.67 13.37
C LYS A 151 -0.21 7.55 13.48
N ASP A 152 -0.43 6.42 12.80
CA ASP A 152 0.31 5.17 13.00
C ASP A 152 1.80 5.33 12.70
N SER A 153 2.12 5.90 11.54
CA SER A 153 3.51 6.14 11.13
C SER A 153 4.27 7.05 12.08
N LEU A 154 3.57 8.00 12.71
CA LEU A 154 4.18 8.90 13.68
C LEU A 154 4.47 8.19 15.01
N VAL A 155 3.58 7.30 15.46
CA VAL A 155 3.85 6.46 16.63
C VAL A 155 5.03 5.52 16.36
N SER A 156 5.10 4.90 15.18
CA SER A 156 6.26 4.06 14.81
C SER A 156 7.57 4.84 14.84
N VAL A 157 7.61 6.05 14.25
CA VAL A 157 8.79 6.91 14.27
C VAL A 157 9.24 7.18 15.70
N GLU A 158 8.33 7.55 16.61
CA GLU A 158 8.72 7.86 17.99
C GLU A 158 9.15 6.62 18.79
N LEU A 159 8.51 5.47 18.58
CA LEU A 159 8.94 4.21 19.21
C LEU A 159 10.33 3.79 18.73
N MET A 160 10.60 3.90 17.43
CA MET A 160 11.91 3.57 16.86
C MET A 160 12.99 4.58 17.27
N ARG A 161 12.63 5.87 17.40
CA ARG A 161 13.52 6.91 17.92
C ARG A 161 13.98 6.62 19.35
N GLN A 162 13.10 6.08 20.20
CA GLN A 162 13.46 5.65 21.57
C GLN A 162 14.49 4.52 21.56
N CYS A 163 14.52 3.71 20.50
CA CYS A 163 15.51 2.65 20.30
C CYS A 163 16.77 3.12 19.54
N SER A 164 16.91 4.41 19.26
CA SER A 164 18.02 4.97 18.47
C SER A 164 18.16 4.34 17.08
N GLU A 165 17.04 3.90 16.48
CA GLU A 165 17.04 3.31 15.15
C GLU A 165 17.33 4.38 14.07
N PRO A 166 18.32 4.18 13.19
CA PRO A 166 18.56 5.07 12.06
C PRO A 166 17.43 4.96 11.04
N MET A 167 16.74 6.07 10.77
CA MET A 167 15.54 6.08 9.94
C MET A 167 15.58 7.13 8.85
N THR A 168 15.01 6.79 7.70
CA THR A 168 14.62 7.72 6.64
C THR A 168 13.11 7.65 6.44
N ALA A 169 12.43 8.79 6.56
CA ALA A 169 11.00 8.91 6.28
C ALA A 169 10.77 8.86 4.76
N VAL A 170 9.95 7.93 4.30
CA VAL A 170 9.66 7.74 2.87
C VAL A 170 8.17 7.85 2.58
N TRP A 171 7.80 8.41 1.43
CA TRP A 171 6.43 8.32 0.93
C TRP A 171 6.39 8.25 -0.59
N VAL A 172 5.23 7.82 -1.10
CA VAL A 172 4.98 7.66 -2.53
C VAL A 172 3.90 8.64 -2.99
N GLY A 173 4.19 9.38 -4.05
CA GLY A 173 3.26 10.31 -4.71
C GLY A 173 3.34 11.75 -4.21
N ASN A 174 2.27 12.51 -4.48
CA ASN A 174 2.28 13.99 -4.41
C ASN A 174 1.41 14.58 -3.30
N SER A 175 1.22 13.85 -2.19
CA SER A 175 0.42 14.36 -1.08
C SER A 175 1.20 15.38 -0.25
N ALA A 176 0.81 16.66 -0.36
CA ALA A 176 1.34 17.74 0.47
C ALA A 176 1.11 17.48 1.97
N LEU A 177 0.02 16.78 2.32
CA LEU A 177 -0.28 16.41 3.71
C LEU A 177 0.72 15.40 4.26
N ILE A 178 1.05 14.38 3.46
CA ILE A 178 2.06 13.39 3.83
C ILE A 178 3.44 14.06 3.92
N ALA A 179 3.78 14.92 2.95
CA ALA A 179 5.04 15.67 2.97
C ALA A 179 5.18 16.55 4.23
N ALA A 180 4.13 17.27 4.62
CA ALA A 180 4.12 18.07 5.85
C ALA A 180 4.26 17.19 7.11
N THR A 181 3.63 16.02 7.11
CA THR A 181 3.74 15.04 8.21
C THR A 181 5.17 14.48 8.31
N ALA A 182 5.75 14.08 7.18
CA ALA A 182 7.13 13.58 7.11
C ALA A 182 8.13 14.65 7.55
N ALA A 183 7.98 15.90 7.09
CA ALA A 183 8.83 17.02 7.50
C ALA A 183 8.76 17.27 9.01
N ARG A 184 7.58 17.14 9.64
CA ARG A 184 7.42 17.33 11.09
C ARG A 184 8.18 16.29 11.93
N THR A 185 8.52 15.12 11.36
CA THR A 185 9.34 14.11 12.06
C THR A 185 10.80 14.53 12.24
N GLY A 186 11.29 15.50 11.45
CA GLY A 186 12.70 15.90 11.46
C GLY A 186 13.68 14.82 10.95
N LEU A 187 13.19 13.75 10.32
CA LEU A 187 14.01 12.71 9.71
C LEU A 187 14.50 13.13 8.31
N PRO A 188 15.60 12.53 7.80
CA PRO A 188 15.89 12.51 6.37
C PRO A 188 14.67 12.02 5.59
N THR A 189 14.46 12.58 4.40
CA THR A 189 13.27 12.29 3.59
C THR A 189 13.60 11.71 2.23
N LEU A 190 12.76 10.79 1.77
CA LEU A 190 12.77 10.25 0.42
C LEU A 190 11.34 10.31 -0.14
N ASN A 191 11.14 11.04 -1.24
CA ASN A 191 9.86 11.11 -1.93
C ASN A 191 9.94 10.39 -3.27
N ILE A 192 9.23 9.28 -3.42
CA ILE A 192 9.18 8.52 -4.66
C ILE A 192 7.94 8.94 -5.44
N GLN A 193 8.13 9.33 -6.70
CA GLN A 193 7.01 9.71 -7.55
C GLN A 193 6.41 8.49 -8.21
N ARG A 194 5.09 8.48 -8.35
CA ARG A 194 4.33 7.42 -9.03
C ARG A 194 3.24 8.04 -9.89
N VAL A 195 3.21 7.68 -11.16
CA VAL A 195 2.22 8.13 -12.14
C VAL A 195 1.59 6.90 -12.78
N ILE A 196 0.31 6.68 -12.47
CA ILE A 196 -0.51 5.61 -13.06
C ILE A 196 -0.82 5.97 -14.52
N SER A 197 -0.90 4.96 -15.39
CA SER A 197 -1.20 5.18 -16.80
C SER A 197 -2.49 5.98 -17.00
N PRO A 198 -2.47 7.07 -17.79
CA PRO A 198 -3.67 7.85 -18.07
C PRO A 198 -4.75 7.01 -18.78
N LEU A 199 -4.35 5.96 -19.52
CA LEU A 199 -5.26 5.05 -20.20
C LEU A 199 -6.12 4.23 -19.23
N LEU A 200 -5.68 3.99 -17.99
CA LEU A 200 -6.52 3.32 -16.99
C LEU A 200 -7.77 4.16 -16.67
N PHE A 201 -7.63 5.48 -16.60
CA PHE A 201 -8.77 6.38 -16.38
C PHE A 201 -9.70 6.42 -17.60
N GLU A 202 -9.16 6.28 -18.80
CA GLU A 202 -9.97 6.15 -20.01
C GLU A 202 -10.76 4.83 -20.02
N LEU A 203 -10.12 3.71 -19.66
CA LEU A 203 -10.80 2.43 -19.50
C LEU A 203 -11.94 2.52 -18.47
N ASN A 204 -11.71 3.20 -17.35
CA ASN A 204 -12.75 3.42 -16.34
C ASN A 204 -13.94 4.23 -16.90
N ARG A 205 -13.68 5.30 -17.68
CA ARG A 205 -14.75 6.06 -18.37
C ARG A 205 -15.54 5.20 -19.35
N GLN A 206 -14.91 4.18 -19.92
CA GLN A 206 -15.53 3.23 -20.85
C GLN A 206 -16.20 2.03 -20.14
N GLY A 207 -16.35 2.08 -18.81
CA GLY A 207 -17.08 1.06 -18.05
C GLY A 207 -16.26 -0.16 -17.66
N ALA A 208 -14.93 -0.08 -17.66
CA ALA A 208 -14.06 -1.07 -17.00
C ALA A 208 -14.42 -1.20 -15.50
N TYR A 209 -14.11 -2.35 -14.91
CA TYR A 209 -14.31 -2.52 -13.47
C TYR A 209 -13.37 -1.60 -12.68
N ASN A 210 -13.87 -1.07 -11.57
CA ASN A 210 -13.09 -0.22 -10.68
C ASN A 210 -13.46 -0.50 -9.22
N GLY A 211 -12.61 -0.08 -8.30
CA GLY A 211 -12.78 -0.30 -6.86
C GLY A 211 -11.46 -0.43 -6.13
N HIS A 212 -11.52 -0.98 -4.92
CA HIS A 212 -10.39 -1.15 -4.02
C HIS A 212 -9.17 -1.86 -4.66
N ILE A 213 -7.96 -1.48 -4.24
CA ILE A 213 -6.72 -2.20 -4.51
C ILE A 213 -5.84 -2.23 -3.26
N PRO A 214 -4.98 -3.26 -3.10
CA PRO A 214 -4.07 -3.36 -1.96
C PRO A 214 -2.89 -2.38 -2.10
N VAL A 215 -3.13 -1.08 -1.87
CA VAL A 215 -2.12 -0.02 -2.06
C VAL A 215 -0.86 -0.25 -1.20
N THR A 216 -1.01 -0.84 0.00
CA THR A 216 0.14 -1.15 0.86
C THR A 216 1.05 -2.17 0.20
N ALA A 217 0.53 -3.16 -0.54
CA ALA A 217 1.36 -4.12 -1.25
C ALA A 217 2.18 -3.44 -2.35
N ILE A 218 1.56 -2.53 -3.10
CA ILE A 218 2.24 -1.74 -4.14
C ILE A 218 3.34 -0.87 -3.51
N ASN A 219 3.02 -0.11 -2.47
CA ASN A 219 4.01 0.71 -1.77
C ASN A 219 5.14 -0.14 -1.21
N SER A 220 4.84 -1.33 -0.67
CA SER A 220 5.86 -2.25 -0.17
C SER A 220 6.83 -2.69 -1.26
N ALA A 221 6.34 -3.03 -2.44
CA ALA A 221 7.19 -3.37 -3.59
C ALA A 221 8.03 -2.19 -4.10
N ILE A 222 7.47 -0.98 -4.11
CA ILE A 222 8.19 0.26 -4.44
C ILE A 222 9.34 0.48 -3.44
N LEU A 223 9.09 0.28 -2.15
CA LEU A 223 10.11 0.46 -1.12
C LEU A 223 11.20 -0.60 -1.17
N VAL A 224 10.92 -1.82 -1.65
CA VAL A 224 11.96 -2.82 -1.91
C VAL A 224 12.91 -2.36 -3.02
N VAL A 225 12.37 -1.78 -4.12
CA VAL A 225 13.21 -1.18 -5.16
C VAL A 225 14.04 -0.03 -4.59
N ALA A 226 13.43 0.85 -3.81
CA ALA A 226 14.15 1.94 -3.14
C ALA A 226 15.24 1.41 -2.20
N ALA A 227 14.96 0.38 -1.41
CA ALA A 227 15.95 -0.20 -0.51
C ALA A 227 17.18 -0.70 -1.24
N VAL A 228 16.99 -1.36 -2.39
CA VAL A 228 18.11 -1.79 -3.25
C VAL A 228 18.85 -0.60 -3.88
N LEU A 229 18.15 0.43 -4.35
CA LEU A 229 18.75 1.58 -5.02
C LEU A 229 19.54 2.48 -4.09
N TYR A 230 19.12 2.62 -2.83
CA TYR A 230 19.70 3.55 -1.86
C TYR A 230 20.46 2.84 -0.73
N GLY A 231 20.52 1.51 -0.74
CA GLY A 231 21.28 0.73 0.25
C GLY A 231 20.63 0.64 1.63
N PHE A 232 19.29 0.63 1.71
CA PHE A 232 18.59 0.36 2.97
C PHE A 232 18.50 -1.14 3.25
N ASP A 233 18.65 -1.52 4.52
CA ASP A 233 18.62 -2.92 4.96
C ASP A 233 17.33 -3.32 5.69
N ALA A 234 16.43 -2.36 5.93
CA ALA A 234 15.12 -2.63 6.50
C ALA A 234 14.03 -1.69 5.99
N ILE A 235 12.80 -2.21 5.93
CA ILE A 235 11.56 -1.46 5.71
C ILE A 235 10.63 -1.73 6.90
N ALA A 236 10.28 -0.67 7.63
CA ALA A 236 9.49 -0.75 8.86
C ALA A 236 8.14 -0.04 8.69
N PHE A 237 7.11 -0.81 8.32
CA PHE A 237 5.74 -0.31 8.23
C PHE A 237 5.11 -0.09 9.62
N SER A 238 3.96 0.57 9.63
CA SER A 238 3.21 0.92 10.85
C SER A 238 1.89 0.18 10.95
N ASN A 239 1.79 -1.02 10.40
CA ASN A 239 0.55 -1.79 10.45
C ASN A 239 0.36 -2.39 11.85
N GLU A 240 -0.79 -2.13 12.47
CA GLU A 240 -1.15 -2.65 13.77
C GLU A 240 -1.93 -3.98 13.67
N ARG A 241 -2.36 -4.54 14.80
CA ARG A 241 -2.96 -5.89 14.87
C ARG A 241 -4.27 -6.00 14.09
N SER A 242 -5.17 -5.02 14.24
CA SER A 242 -6.54 -5.04 13.70
C SER A 242 -6.61 -4.97 12.18
N ALA A 243 -5.53 -4.56 11.52
CA ALA A 243 -5.38 -4.66 10.07
C ALA A 243 -5.51 -6.10 9.53
N SER A 244 -5.34 -7.11 10.37
CA SER A 244 -5.53 -8.53 9.99
C SER A 244 -6.99 -8.97 10.05
N SER A 245 -7.87 -8.21 10.71
CA SER A 245 -9.26 -8.57 10.95
C SER A 245 -10.11 -8.31 9.69
N ALA A 246 -10.96 -9.28 9.34
CA ALA A 246 -11.85 -9.17 8.19
C ALA A 246 -12.93 -8.11 8.42
N ASN A 247 -13.39 -7.49 7.35
CA ASN A 247 -14.57 -6.63 7.36
C ASN A 247 -15.85 -7.46 7.36
N LEU A 248 -15.87 -8.55 6.60
CA LEU A 248 -16.98 -9.48 6.53
C LEU A 248 -16.53 -10.86 6.04
N HIS A 249 -17.34 -11.87 6.33
CA HIS A 249 -17.18 -13.22 5.80
C HIS A 249 -18.35 -13.52 4.87
N GLN A 250 -18.05 -13.92 3.63
CA GLN A 250 -19.05 -14.27 2.63
C GLN A 250 -18.65 -15.57 1.94
N ASP A 251 -19.56 -16.54 1.87
CA ASP A 251 -19.35 -17.83 1.18
C ASP A 251 -18.03 -18.53 1.58
N GLY A 252 -17.68 -18.47 2.88
CA GLY A 252 -16.44 -19.04 3.44
C GLY A 252 -15.18 -18.21 3.16
N PHE A 253 -15.28 -17.06 2.49
CA PHE A 253 -14.18 -16.18 2.16
C PHE A 253 -14.16 -14.94 3.06
N ALA A 254 -13.02 -14.66 3.69
CA ALA A 254 -12.81 -13.49 4.52
C ALA A 254 -12.39 -12.28 3.66
N ILE A 255 -13.24 -11.27 3.61
CA ILE A 255 -13.01 -10.03 2.85
C ILE A 255 -12.43 -8.99 3.82
N ASN A 256 -11.22 -8.51 3.52
CA ASN A 256 -10.50 -7.54 4.35
C ASN A 256 -9.99 -6.36 3.50
N HIS A 257 -10.53 -5.16 3.75
CA HIS A 257 -10.10 -3.88 3.16
C HIS A 257 -8.59 -3.63 3.32
N GLN A 258 -8.03 -4.13 4.41
CA GLN A 258 -6.67 -3.90 4.85
C GLN A 258 -5.82 -5.17 4.73
N TRP A 259 -6.19 -6.13 3.87
CA TRP A 259 -5.47 -7.41 3.78
C TRP A 259 -3.95 -7.22 3.56
N SER A 260 -3.57 -6.26 2.70
CA SER A 260 -2.15 -5.92 2.45
C SER A 260 -1.43 -5.19 3.59
N LYS A 261 -2.11 -4.92 4.71
CA LYS A 261 -1.54 -4.47 5.99
C LYS A 261 -1.56 -5.59 7.04
N GLY A 262 -2.26 -6.69 6.77
CA GLY A 262 -2.40 -7.83 7.67
C GLY A 262 -1.11 -8.63 7.82
N PHE A 263 -1.06 -9.43 8.89
CA PHE A 263 0.12 -10.23 9.20
C PHE A 263 0.43 -11.29 8.14
N ARG A 264 -0.60 -11.88 7.52
CA ARG A 264 -0.42 -12.88 6.45
C ARG A 264 0.34 -12.32 5.24
N PHE A 265 -0.06 -11.13 4.76
CA PHE A 265 0.67 -10.46 3.68
C PHE A 265 2.12 -10.16 4.08
N GLU A 266 2.34 -9.64 5.28
CA GLU A 266 3.69 -9.33 5.77
C GLU A 266 4.61 -10.56 5.78
N GLN A 267 4.12 -11.71 6.28
CA GLN A 267 4.89 -12.96 6.29
C GLN A 267 5.25 -13.42 4.88
N LEU A 268 4.26 -13.45 3.98
CA LEU A 268 4.46 -13.87 2.60
C LEU A 268 5.41 -12.94 1.85
N PHE A 269 5.23 -11.63 2.01
CA PHE A 269 6.05 -10.65 1.31
C PHE A 269 7.48 -10.63 1.84
N ARG A 270 7.69 -10.75 3.15
CA ARG A 270 9.02 -10.91 3.74
C ARG A 270 9.72 -12.16 3.22
N GLN A 271 9.02 -13.29 3.15
CA GLN A 271 9.54 -14.53 2.57
C GLN A 271 9.87 -14.35 1.08
N HIS A 272 9.00 -13.70 0.32
CA HIS A 272 9.24 -13.40 -1.10
C HIS A 272 10.50 -12.54 -1.28
N ILE A 273 10.67 -11.48 -0.50
CA ILE A 273 11.89 -10.64 -0.52
C ILE A 273 13.12 -11.51 -0.27
N GLN A 274 13.15 -12.24 0.85
CA GLN A 274 14.33 -12.97 1.31
C GLN A 274 14.71 -14.14 0.40
N THR A 275 13.75 -14.73 -0.30
CA THR A 275 13.99 -15.92 -1.14
C THR A 275 14.04 -15.62 -2.64
N GLN A 276 13.45 -14.52 -3.10
CA GLN A 276 13.35 -14.19 -4.53
C GLN A 276 14.10 -12.92 -4.93
N ILE A 277 14.33 -11.98 -4.00
CA ILE A 277 14.91 -10.66 -4.30
C ILE A 277 16.31 -10.51 -3.69
N THR A 278 16.40 -10.51 -2.36
CA THR A 278 17.66 -10.37 -1.62
C THR A 278 17.50 -10.85 -0.17
N PRO A 279 18.46 -11.60 0.39
CA PRO A 279 18.42 -12.05 1.79
C PRO A 279 18.80 -10.93 2.78
N ASP A 280 19.32 -9.80 2.28
CA ASP A 280 19.90 -8.72 3.09
C ASP A 280 18.90 -7.62 3.46
N LEU A 281 17.63 -7.74 3.04
CA LEU A 281 16.58 -6.77 3.32
C LEU A 281 15.53 -7.36 4.29
N ASP A 282 15.31 -6.65 5.39
CA ASP A 282 14.23 -6.95 6.31
C ASP A 282 12.94 -6.17 6.00
N TYR A 283 11.79 -6.77 6.29
CA TYR A 283 10.47 -6.19 6.08
C TYR A 283 9.55 -6.58 7.24
N PHE A 284 9.03 -5.60 7.97
CA PHE A 284 8.19 -5.84 9.15
C PHE A 284 7.31 -4.63 9.49
N SER A 285 6.33 -4.83 10.38
CA SER A 285 5.55 -3.74 10.97
C SER A 285 5.87 -3.52 12.44
N VAL A 286 6.22 -2.28 12.80
CA VAL A 286 6.58 -1.86 14.17
C VAL A 286 5.41 -2.02 15.15
N LEU A 287 4.18 -1.83 14.67
CA LEU A 287 2.98 -1.77 15.51
C LEU A 287 2.26 -3.10 15.63
N ARG A 288 2.81 -4.21 15.13
CA ARG A 288 2.08 -5.49 15.03
C ARG A 288 1.50 -5.98 16.38
N CYS A 289 2.19 -5.71 17.48
CA CYS A 289 1.76 -6.09 18.83
C CYS A 289 0.79 -5.10 19.49
N HIS A 290 0.46 -3.99 18.83
CA HIS A 290 -0.44 -2.97 19.35
C HIS A 290 -1.83 -3.12 18.75
N SER A 291 -2.85 -2.89 19.57
CA SER A 291 -4.21 -2.60 19.09
C SER A 291 -4.30 -1.15 18.60
N GLU A 292 -5.26 -0.86 17.75
CA GLU A 292 -5.58 0.51 17.30
C GLU A 292 -5.82 1.49 18.47
N LEU A 293 -6.45 1.05 19.58
CA LEU A 293 -6.65 1.88 20.77
C LEU A 293 -5.32 2.25 21.45
N ALA A 294 -4.44 1.26 21.64
CA ALA A 294 -3.09 1.47 22.18
C ALA A 294 -2.23 2.40 21.30
N VAL A 295 -2.32 2.27 19.97
CA VAL A 295 -1.68 3.21 19.03
C VAL A 295 -2.23 4.62 19.24
N THR A 296 -3.55 4.75 19.37
CA THR A 296 -4.22 6.04 19.55
C THR A 296 -3.87 6.70 20.88
N GLN A 297 -3.81 5.93 21.96
CA GLN A 297 -3.36 6.39 23.28
C GLN A 297 -1.93 6.94 23.23
N LYS A 298 -1.01 6.22 22.58
CA LYS A 298 0.37 6.69 22.39
C LYS A 298 0.41 7.97 21.55
N PHE A 299 -0.33 7.99 20.44
CA PHE A 299 -0.38 9.16 19.57
C PHE A 299 -0.91 10.41 20.26
N ALA A 300 -1.91 10.29 21.15
CA ALA A 300 -2.48 11.42 21.87
C ALA A 300 -1.45 12.21 22.71
N GLN A 301 -0.34 11.59 23.08
CA GLN A 301 0.77 12.22 23.79
C GLN A 301 1.74 12.96 22.87
N LEU A 302 1.69 12.72 21.55
CA LEU A 302 2.61 13.27 20.55
C LEU A 302 2.10 14.61 19.99
N VAL A 303 1.99 15.59 20.89
CA VAL A 303 1.35 16.90 20.65
C VAL A 303 1.94 17.66 19.46
N GLN A 304 3.22 17.45 19.14
CA GLN A 304 3.94 18.08 18.02
C GLN A 304 3.34 17.74 16.65
N TYR A 305 2.56 16.65 16.55
CA TYR A 305 1.99 16.17 15.29
C TYR A 305 0.52 16.54 15.09
N HIS A 306 -0.18 17.01 16.13
CA HIS A 306 -1.63 17.24 16.09
C HIS A 306 -2.07 18.25 15.02
N GLU A 307 -1.17 19.12 14.58
CA GLU A 307 -1.45 20.15 13.57
C GLU A 307 -1.16 19.71 12.12
N VAL A 308 -0.50 18.57 11.92
CA VAL A 308 -0.08 18.14 10.57
C VAL A 308 -0.73 16.84 10.11
N PHE A 309 -1.12 15.97 11.06
CA PHE A 309 -1.67 14.67 10.71
C PHE A 309 -3.10 14.76 10.15
N SER A 310 -3.44 13.82 9.29
CA SER A 310 -4.81 13.48 8.92
C SER A 310 -4.88 12.07 8.36
N SER A 311 -5.85 11.30 8.84
CA SER A 311 -6.20 10.00 8.24
C SER A 311 -7.45 10.09 7.37
N CYS A 312 -7.96 11.29 7.07
CA CYS A 312 -9.18 11.44 6.26
C CYS A 312 -8.98 10.87 4.84
N ASN A 313 -9.65 9.75 4.54
CA ASN A 313 -9.52 9.06 3.24
C ASN A 313 -9.85 9.94 2.02
N ARG A 314 -10.71 10.96 2.19
CA ARG A 314 -11.04 11.91 1.12
C ARG A 314 -9.84 12.74 0.65
N ASN A 315 -8.81 12.93 1.49
CA ASN A 315 -7.59 13.65 1.11
C ASN A 315 -6.73 12.88 0.09
N PHE A 316 -6.90 11.56 0.02
CA PHE A 316 -6.05 10.67 -0.77
C PHE A 316 -6.71 10.15 -2.04
N ARG A 317 -7.87 10.72 -2.41
CA ARG A 317 -8.53 10.42 -3.69
C ARG A 317 -7.67 10.92 -4.86
N ILE A 318 -7.52 10.05 -5.86
CA ILE A 318 -6.80 10.36 -7.11
C ILE A 318 -7.63 11.30 -7.97
N LEU A 319 -8.95 11.05 -8.07
CA LEU A 319 -9.91 11.86 -8.81
C LEU A 319 -10.98 12.43 -7.87
N GLY A 320 -11.54 13.58 -8.26
CA GLY A 320 -12.60 14.27 -7.53
C GLY A 320 -12.09 15.35 -6.57
N GLU A 321 -13.03 16.07 -5.97
CA GLU A 321 -12.72 17.14 -5.03
C GLU A 321 -12.07 16.61 -3.75
N ARG A 322 -11.03 17.32 -3.32
CA ARG A 322 -10.38 17.10 -2.02
C ARG A 322 -10.91 18.12 -1.02
N PRO A 323 -11.05 17.74 0.26
CA PRO A 323 -11.41 18.69 1.31
C PRO A 323 -10.44 19.88 1.35
N THR A 324 -10.97 21.08 1.57
CA THR A 324 -10.16 22.28 1.82
C THR A 324 -9.48 22.23 3.19
N ALA A 325 -10.13 21.56 4.16
CA ALA A 325 -9.60 21.29 5.49
C ALA A 325 -8.96 19.89 5.58
N ARG A 326 -8.02 19.69 6.52
CA ARG A 326 -7.40 18.38 6.76
C ARG A 326 -8.42 17.29 7.14
N TRP A 327 -9.54 17.66 7.76
CA TRP A 327 -10.58 16.74 8.21
C TRP A 327 -11.91 17.14 7.60
N CYS A 328 -12.56 16.22 6.86
CA CYS A 328 -13.89 16.50 6.31
C CYS A 328 -15.01 16.39 7.35
N GLY A 329 -14.76 15.68 8.46
CA GLY A 329 -15.73 15.50 9.55
C GLY A 329 -16.97 14.68 9.20
N VAL A 330 -17.01 14.05 8.02
CA VAL A 330 -18.21 13.34 7.51
C VAL A 330 -17.92 11.93 6.99
N CYS A 331 -16.65 11.53 6.81
CA CYS A 331 -16.32 10.15 6.41
C CYS A 331 -16.11 9.24 7.62
N PRO A 332 -16.32 7.91 7.48
CA PRO A 332 -16.17 6.96 8.59
C PRO A 332 -14.79 7.03 9.25
N LYS A 333 -13.72 7.29 8.48
CA LYS A 333 -12.38 7.46 9.04
C LYS A 333 -12.23 8.72 9.91
N CYS A 334 -12.95 9.81 9.62
CA CYS A 334 -12.98 10.99 10.50
C CYS A 334 -13.71 10.66 11.81
N HIS A 335 -14.87 10.01 11.72
CA HIS A 335 -15.65 9.58 12.89
C HIS A 335 -14.84 8.65 13.78
N PHE A 336 -14.19 7.66 13.16
CA PHE A 336 -13.33 6.70 13.85
C PHE A 336 -12.19 7.37 14.60
N VAL A 337 -11.40 8.22 13.94
CA VAL A 337 -10.25 8.85 14.62
C VAL A 337 -10.70 9.84 15.69
N PHE A 338 -11.82 10.54 15.49
CA PHE A 338 -12.41 11.41 16.52
C PHE A 338 -12.78 10.59 17.76
N LEU A 339 -13.53 9.50 17.57
CA LEU A 339 -13.98 8.63 18.66
C LEU A 339 -12.80 7.97 19.38
N ALA A 340 -11.82 7.45 18.64
CA ALA A 340 -10.65 6.80 19.22
C ALA A 340 -9.76 7.75 20.03
N LEU A 341 -9.70 9.04 19.66
CA LEU A 341 -8.93 10.06 20.38
C LEU A 341 -9.66 10.65 21.58
N ALA A 342 -10.99 10.64 21.59
CA ALA A 342 -11.80 11.29 22.61
C ALA A 342 -11.47 10.87 24.06
N PRO A 343 -11.15 9.59 24.37
CA PRO A 343 -10.78 9.18 25.72
C PRO A 343 -9.43 9.72 26.20
N PHE A 344 -8.56 10.16 25.29
CA PHE A 344 -7.16 10.48 25.59
C PHE A 344 -6.81 11.96 25.42
N LEU A 345 -7.73 12.78 24.89
CA LEU A 345 -7.51 14.20 24.68
C LEU A 345 -8.55 15.05 25.42
N PRO A 346 -8.16 16.18 26.04
CA PRO A 346 -9.12 17.17 26.51
C PRO A 346 -10.01 17.66 25.37
N LYS A 347 -11.31 17.87 25.64
CA LYS A 347 -12.31 18.31 24.64
C LYS A 347 -11.78 19.46 23.78
N ALA A 348 -11.27 20.54 24.40
CA ALA A 348 -10.74 21.70 23.68
C ALA A 348 -9.67 21.35 22.63
N ARG A 349 -8.78 20.40 22.94
CA ARG A 349 -7.73 19.96 22.02
C ARG A 349 -8.28 19.10 20.89
N LEU A 350 -9.22 18.19 21.20
CA LEU A 350 -9.90 17.40 20.18
C LEU A 350 -10.64 18.31 19.18
N LEU A 351 -11.35 19.32 19.68
CA LEU A 351 -12.04 20.29 18.82
C LEU A 351 -11.07 21.13 17.98
N ALA A 352 -9.90 21.49 18.51
CA ALA A 352 -8.87 22.20 17.73
C ALA A 352 -8.33 21.36 16.56
N ILE A 353 -8.28 20.03 16.68
CA ILE A 353 -7.85 19.13 15.60
C ILE A 353 -8.90 19.03 14.49
N PHE A 354 -10.17 18.86 14.86
CA PHE A 354 -11.25 18.54 13.93
C PHE A 354 -12.09 19.75 13.49
N GLY A 355 -11.96 20.89 14.17
CA GLY A 355 -12.73 22.11 13.93
C GLY A 355 -14.16 22.11 14.48
N ARG A 356 -14.70 20.94 14.85
CA ARG A 356 -16.05 20.79 15.45
C ARG A 356 -16.14 19.53 16.32
N ASN A 357 -17.17 19.45 17.15
CA ASN A 357 -17.48 18.26 17.93
C ASN A 357 -18.35 17.32 17.09
N LEU A 358 -17.82 16.16 16.70
CA LEU A 358 -18.60 15.21 15.89
C LEU A 358 -19.68 14.49 16.71
N LEU A 359 -19.52 14.39 18.03
CA LEU A 359 -20.51 13.77 18.92
C LEU A 359 -21.71 14.67 19.24
N ASP A 360 -21.66 15.97 18.90
CA ASP A 360 -22.80 16.89 19.04
C ASP A 360 -23.75 16.83 17.83
N ASP A 361 -23.38 16.10 16.76
CA ASP A 361 -24.14 16.01 15.50
C ASP A 361 -25.03 14.76 15.50
N ALA A 362 -26.31 14.92 15.84
CA ALA A 362 -27.26 13.81 15.94
C ALA A 362 -27.45 13.03 14.62
N ALA A 363 -27.13 13.64 13.47
CA ALA A 363 -27.17 12.94 12.19
C ALA A 363 -26.04 11.89 12.04
N LEU A 364 -25.02 11.92 12.90
CA LEU A 364 -23.89 11.00 12.88
C LEU A 364 -24.07 9.75 13.77
N VAL A 365 -25.17 9.63 14.51
CA VAL A 365 -25.41 8.49 15.44
C VAL A 365 -25.25 7.14 14.72
N GLY A 366 -25.97 6.92 13.62
CA GLY A 366 -25.85 5.66 12.86
C GLY A 366 -24.46 5.41 12.26
N ALA A 367 -23.67 6.47 12.02
CA ALA A 367 -22.29 6.31 11.58
C ALA A 367 -21.36 5.85 12.72
N PHE A 368 -21.61 6.28 13.95
CA PHE A 368 -20.91 5.77 15.12
C PHE A 368 -21.36 4.35 15.50
N ASP A 369 -22.64 4.04 15.41
CA ASP A 369 -23.16 2.67 15.63
C ASP A 369 -22.49 1.66 14.68
N ALA A 370 -22.33 2.04 13.40
CA ALA A 370 -21.62 1.22 12.42
C ALA A 370 -20.13 1.02 12.72
N LEU A 371 -19.47 1.97 13.40
CA LEU A 371 -18.08 1.81 13.85
C LEU A 371 -17.96 0.89 15.05
N LEU A 372 -19.01 0.81 15.88
CA LEU A 372 -19.13 -0.10 17.02
C LEU A 372 -19.67 -1.48 16.61
N GLU A 373 -19.91 -1.69 15.31
CA GLU A 373 -20.47 -2.92 14.74
C GLU A 373 -21.83 -3.30 15.36
N ILE A 374 -22.60 -2.29 15.80
CA ILE A 374 -23.97 -2.45 16.29
C ILE A 374 -24.89 -2.57 15.07
N ASP A 375 -25.43 -3.76 14.84
CA ASP A 375 -26.33 -4.09 13.73
C ASP A 375 -25.78 -3.77 12.32
N ALA A 376 -24.46 -3.63 12.18
CA ALA A 376 -23.79 -3.26 10.93
C ALA A 376 -22.39 -3.88 10.81
N HIS A 377 -21.92 -4.07 9.57
CA HIS A 377 -20.55 -4.51 9.31
C HIS A 377 -19.56 -3.35 9.37
N LYS A 378 -18.32 -3.66 9.77
CA LYS A 378 -17.19 -2.75 9.77
C LYS A 378 -16.99 -2.06 8.40
N PRO A 379 -17.02 -0.71 8.34
CA PRO A 379 -16.88 0.02 7.09
C PRO A 379 -15.59 -0.27 6.31
N PHE A 380 -15.69 -0.27 4.98
CA PHE A 380 -14.56 -0.36 4.03
C PHE A 380 -13.75 0.97 3.92
N GLU A 381 -13.30 1.51 5.06
CA GLU A 381 -12.70 2.85 5.14
C GLU A 381 -11.42 2.88 6.02
N CYS A 382 -10.61 1.81 6.03
CA CYS A 382 -9.40 1.69 6.86
C CYS A 382 -9.64 2.01 8.36
N VAL A 383 -10.74 1.59 8.94
CA VAL A 383 -11.04 1.80 10.37
C VAL A 383 -10.53 0.65 11.24
N GLY A 384 -10.30 0.92 12.53
CA GLY A 384 -9.86 -0.08 13.51
C GLY A 384 -10.95 -1.07 13.91
N GLU A 385 -10.64 -1.95 14.85
CA GLU A 385 -11.66 -2.70 15.62
C GLU A 385 -12.51 -1.73 16.47
N GLY A 386 -13.81 -2.04 16.58
CA GLY A 386 -14.80 -1.32 17.39
C GLY A 386 -14.66 -1.54 18.89
#